data_AF-A0A919IRU5-F1
#
_entry.id   AF-A0A919IRU5-F1
#
_cell.length_a   1.000
_cell.length_b   1.000
_cell.length_c   1.000
_cell.angle_alpha   90.00
_cell.angle_beta   90.00
_cell.angle_gamma   90.00
#
_symmetry.space_group_name_H-M   'P 1'
#
loop_
_entity.id
_entity.type
_entity.pdbx_description
1 polymer ?
#
loop_
_entity_poly.entity_id
_entity_poly.type
_entity_poly.pdbx_seq_one_letter_code
_entity_poly.pdbx_strand_id
1 'polypeptide(L)'
;MRSLLRSFALAAFIVPAAAGVMMSASPAEAAPVKAKSAEQSLQADIFRLVNEERVDHGCAALTANDQLTEAARAHSAWMGRTGAFSHTGRAGSNFVSRAKAAGFAHPSAENIAWGYRSAEEVVTGWMNSPGHRANILNCRSKTVGTAAVYAQNGAPYYTQDFGY
;
A
#
# COMPACT_ATOMS: atom_id res chain seq x y z
N MET A 1 71.34 -42.60 38.83
CA MET A 1 71.05 -42.19 40.23
C MET A 1 70.96 -40.68 40.28
N ARG A 2 70.10 -40.09 41.15
CA ARG A 2 69.76 -38.64 41.22
C ARG A 2 68.90 -38.23 40.00
N SER A 3 67.61 -37.82 40.07
CA SER A 3 66.81 -37.07 41.08
C SER A 3 67.31 -35.62 41.20
N LEU A 4 66.51 -34.54 41.10
CA LEU A 4 65.10 -34.28 41.43
C LEU A 4 64.53 -33.03 40.70
N LEU A 5 63.18 -32.94 40.55
CA LEU A 5 62.31 -31.72 40.61
C LEU A 5 62.61 -30.57 39.60
N ARG A 6 61.74 -29.60 39.23
CA ARG A 6 60.38 -29.09 39.58
C ARG A 6 59.90 -28.31 38.32
N SER A 7 58.66 -27.85 38.08
CA SER A 7 57.37 -27.73 38.81
C SER A 7 56.21 -27.85 37.79
N PHE A 8 54.95 -27.88 38.24
CA PHE A 8 53.77 -27.64 37.40
C PHE A 8 53.40 -26.15 37.35
N ALA A 9 52.91 -25.68 36.20
CA ALA A 9 52.18 -24.42 36.06
C ALA A 9 50.86 -24.67 35.31
N LEU A 10 49.74 -24.30 35.93
CA LEU A 10 48.39 -24.50 35.38
C LEU A 10 47.95 -23.24 34.64
N ALA A 11 47.82 -23.30 33.31
CA ALA A 11 47.29 -22.20 32.51
C ALA A 11 45.78 -22.39 32.29
N ALA A 12 44.96 -21.50 32.85
CA ALA A 12 43.52 -21.51 32.65
C ALA A 12 43.17 -20.85 31.30
N PHE A 13 42.50 -21.58 30.40
CA PHE A 13 41.97 -21.03 29.16
C PHE A 13 40.64 -20.31 29.42
N ILE A 14 40.61 -19.00 29.17
CA ILE A 14 39.39 -18.20 29.18
C ILE A 14 38.72 -18.33 27.82
N VAL A 15 37.47 -18.81 27.78
CA VAL A 15 36.63 -18.82 26.59
C VAL A 15 35.83 -17.50 26.55
N PRO A 16 35.91 -16.69 25.48
CA PRO A 16 35.05 -15.52 25.34
C PRO A 16 33.65 -15.95 24.87
N ALA A 17 32.63 -15.70 25.68
CA ALA A 17 31.24 -15.87 25.28
C ALA A 17 30.83 -14.69 24.35
N ALA A 18 30.47 -14.99 23.10
CA ALA A 18 29.92 -14.00 22.19
C ALA A 18 28.46 -13.69 22.59
N ALA A 19 28.23 -12.53 23.20
CA ALA A 19 26.90 -12.05 23.50
C ALA A 19 26.17 -11.60 22.22
N GLY A 20 25.12 -12.33 21.82
CA GLY A 20 24.28 -11.94 20.71
C GLY A 20 23.42 -10.72 21.05
N VAL A 21 23.58 -9.62 20.32
CA VAL A 21 22.72 -8.44 20.44
C VAL A 21 21.37 -8.75 19.80
N MET A 22 20.35 -9.03 20.62
CA MET A 22 18.97 -9.02 20.15
C MET A 22 18.51 -7.57 19.99
N MET A 23 18.33 -7.15 18.74
CA MET A 23 17.84 -5.81 18.40
C MET A 23 16.33 -5.72 18.65
N SER A 24 15.93 -5.39 19.88
CA SER A 24 14.52 -5.13 20.23
C SER A 24 14.03 -3.84 19.57
N ALA A 25 13.33 -3.96 18.44
CA ALA A 25 12.64 -2.83 17.80
C ALA A 25 11.57 -2.24 18.74
N SER A 26 11.47 -0.91 18.79
CA SER A 26 10.58 -0.22 19.71
C SER A 26 9.12 -0.24 19.22
N PRO A 27 8.09 -0.27 20.10
CA PRO A 27 6.68 -0.37 19.68
C PRO A 27 6.22 0.73 18.69
N ALA A 28 6.86 1.90 18.72
CA ALA A 28 6.57 3.01 17.82
C ALA A 28 6.91 2.74 16.34
N GLU A 29 7.91 1.90 16.04
CA GLU A 29 8.27 1.50 14.67
C GLU A 29 7.40 0.35 14.16
N ALA A 30 6.85 -0.48 15.05
CA ALA A 30 5.99 -1.61 14.67
C ALA A 30 4.62 -1.17 14.12
N ALA A 31 4.07 -0.04 14.58
CA ALA A 31 2.77 0.48 14.15
C ALA A 31 2.74 0.92 12.66
N PRO A 32 3.65 1.79 12.16
CA PRO A 32 3.63 2.21 10.75
C PRO A 32 3.92 1.06 9.78
N VAL A 33 4.74 0.08 10.17
CA VAL A 33 4.99 -1.14 9.36
C VAL A 33 3.70 -1.97 9.21
N LYS A 34 2.96 -2.19 10.31
CA LYS A 34 1.68 -2.90 10.27
C LYS A 34 0.64 -2.18 9.42
N ALA A 35 0.49 -0.86 9.58
CA ALA A 35 -0.43 -0.06 8.78
C ALA A 35 -0.11 -0.18 7.27
N LYS A 36 1.16 -0.03 6.89
CA LYS A 36 1.61 -0.18 5.50
C LYS A 36 1.31 -1.57 4.94
N SER A 37 1.51 -2.64 5.73
CA SER A 37 1.17 -4.00 5.29
C SER A 37 -0.34 -4.20 5.11
N ALA A 38 -1.18 -3.61 5.96
CA ALA A 38 -2.63 -3.67 5.84
C ALA A 38 -3.14 -2.89 4.61
N GLU A 39 -2.57 -1.70 4.35
CA GLU A 39 -2.82 -0.94 3.11
C GLU A 39 -2.50 -1.78 1.87
N GLN A 40 -1.33 -2.42 1.83
CA GLN A 40 -0.88 -3.21 0.69
C GLN A 40 -1.78 -4.44 0.42
N SER A 41 -2.18 -5.18 1.46
CA SER A 41 -3.13 -6.29 1.30
C SER A 41 -4.48 -5.79 0.78
N LEU A 42 -5.01 -4.73 1.37
CA LEU A 42 -6.28 -4.12 0.99
C LEU A 42 -6.25 -3.60 -0.47
N GLN A 43 -5.14 -3.00 -0.91
CA GLN A 43 -4.92 -2.60 -2.31
C GLN A 43 -4.95 -3.81 -3.26
N ALA A 44 -4.33 -4.93 -2.87
CA ALA A 44 -4.26 -6.14 -3.69
C ALA A 44 -5.63 -6.83 -3.83
N ASP A 45 -6.40 -6.94 -2.75
CA ASP A 45 -7.75 -7.49 -2.80
C ASP A 45 -8.71 -6.62 -3.61
N ILE A 46 -8.62 -5.28 -3.50
CA ILE A 46 -9.40 -4.37 -4.36
C ILE A 46 -9.04 -4.59 -5.83
N PHE A 47 -7.75 -4.69 -6.18
CA PHE A 47 -7.32 -4.93 -7.56
C PHE A 47 -7.84 -6.27 -8.11
N ARG A 48 -7.85 -7.32 -7.28
CA ARG A 48 -8.41 -8.63 -7.61
C ARG A 48 -9.92 -8.53 -7.87
N LEU A 49 -10.71 -8.05 -6.90
CA LEU A 49 -12.17 -7.94 -7.00
C LEU A 49 -12.63 -7.07 -8.18
N VAL A 50 -11.93 -5.96 -8.45
CA VAL A 50 -12.21 -5.07 -9.59
C VAL A 50 -11.96 -5.77 -10.93
N ASN A 51 -11.00 -6.70 -10.98
CA ASN A 51 -10.76 -7.51 -12.18
C ASN A 51 -11.73 -8.69 -12.31
N GLU A 52 -12.22 -9.27 -11.21
CA GLU A 52 -13.32 -10.25 -11.21
C GLU A 52 -14.58 -9.62 -11.82
N GLU A 53 -15.05 -8.48 -11.29
CA GLU A 53 -16.18 -7.70 -11.82
C GLU A 53 -16.05 -7.34 -13.31
N ARG A 54 -14.82 -7.08 -13.78
CA ARG A 54 -14.55 -6.78 -15.19
C ARG A 54 -14.61 -8.01 -16.08
N VAL A 55 -14.07 -9.14 -15.64
CA VAL A 55 -14.12 -10.40 -16.39
C VAL A 55 -15.55 -10.91 -16.49
N ASP A 56 -16.33 -10.82 -15.40
CA ASP A 56 -17.75 -11.17 -15.38
C ASP A 56 -18.59 -10.29 -16.31
N HIS A 57 -18.18 -9.04 -16.52
CA HIS A 57 -18.78 -8.13 -17.51
C HIS A 57 -18.26 -8.33 -18.95
N GLY A 58 -17.31 -9.25 -19.18
CA GLY A 58 -16.70 -9.50 -20.50
C GLY A 58 -15.62 -8.49 -20.91
N CYS A 59 -15.13 -7.65 -19.99
CA CYS A 59 -13.94 -6.84 -20.22
C CYS A 59 -12.65 -7.64 -19.98
N ALA A 60 -11.56 -7.23 -20.62
CA ALA A 60 -10.22 -7.67 -20.21
C ALA A 60 -9.86 -7.11 -18.82
N ALA A 61 -9.12 -7.90 -18.03
CA ALA A 61 -8.52 -7.45 -16.78
C ALA A 61 -7.57 -6.25 -16.99
N LEU A 62 -7.52 -5.36 -16.01
CA LEU A 62 -6.61 -4.22 -15.94
C LEU A 62 -5.24 -4.66 -15.45
N THR A 63 -4.19 -4.08 -16.01
CA THR A 63 -2.82 -4.21 -15.51
C THR A 63 -2.54 -3.13 -14.46
N ALA A 64 -1.93 -3.50 -13.33
CA ALA A 64 -1.50 -2.53 -12.33
C ALA A 64 -0.43 -1.58 -12.91
N ASN A 65 -0.50 -0.29 -12.58
CA ASN A 65 0.45 0.72 -13.02
C ASN A 65 0.95 1.56 -11.83
N ASP A 66 2.27 1.63 -11.67
CA ASP A 66 2.90 2.29 -10.51
C ASP A 66 2.73 3.82 -10.52
N GLN A 67 2.69 4.44 -11.70
CA GLN A 67 2.51 5.89 -11.83
C GLN A 67 1.10 6.33 -11.42
N LEU A 68 0.08 5.59 -11.85
CA LEU A 68 -1.29 5.76 -11.37
C LEU A 68 -1.40 5.43 -9.87
N THR A 69 -0.68 4.41 -9.39
CA THR A 69 -0.70 4.03 -7.96
C THR A 69 -0.09 5.11 -7.07
N GLU A 70 0.97 5.78 -7.53
CA GLU A 70 1.58 6.92 -6.83
C GLU A 70 0.65 8.14 -6.82
N ALA A 71 0.01 8.47 -7.95
CA ALA A 71 -1.00 9.52 -8.03
C ALA A 71 -2.18 9.27 -7.06
N ALA A 72 -2.71 8.05 -7.06
CA ALA A 72 -3.76 7.61 -6.15
C ALA A 72 -3.31 7.66 -4.68
N ARG A 73 -2.10 7.18 -4.35
CA ARG A 73 -1.56 7.20 -2.97
C ARG A 73 -1.40 8.63 -2.47
N ALA A 74 -0.87 9.53 -3.29
CA ALA A 74 -0.73 10.93 -2.95
C ALA A 74 -2.08 11.62 -2.69
N HIS A 75 -3.12 11.26 -3.45
CA HIS A 75 -4.47 11.80 -3.29
C HIS A 75 -5.19 11.25 -2.05
N SER A 76 -5.22 9.92 -1.87
CA SER A 76 -5.76 9.28 -0.65
C SER A 76 -5.11 9.81 0.62
N ALA A 77 -3.77 9.97 0.61
CA ALA A 77 -3.05 10.53 1.74
C ALA A 77 -3.33 12.04 1.96
N TRP A 78 -3.66 12.80 0.91
CA TRP A 78 -4.10 14.20 1.05
C TRP A 78 -5.51 14.28 1.66
N MET A 79 -6.46 13.46 1.16
CA MET A 79 -7.81 13.37 1.72
C MET A 79 -7.76 12.99 3.21
N GLY A 80 -7.04 11.91 3.54
CA GLY A 80 -6.89 11.43 4.92
C GLY A 80 -6.17 12.40 5.88
N ARG A 81 -5.31 13.30 5.38
CA ARG A 81 -4.68 14.36 6.21
C ARG A 81 -5.55 15.60 6.39
N THR A 82 -6.46 15.89 5.45
CA THR A 82 -7.27 17.12 5.47
C THR A 82 -8.70 16.89 5.94
N GLY A 83 -9.17 15.64 5.96
CA GLY A 83 -10.59 15.31 6.14
C GLY A 83 -11.47 15.67 4.94
N ALA A 84 -10.87 16.10 3.82
CA ALA A 84 -11.60 16.40 2.60
C ALA A 84 -11.93 15.12 1.82
N PHE A 85 -13.12 15.09 1.21
CA PHE A 85 -13.52 14.05 0.27
C PHE A 85 -13.90 14.72 -1.06
N SER A 86 -12.99 14.72 -2.03
CA SER A 86 -13.16 15.41 -3.31
C SER A 86 -12.16 14.93 -4.35
N HIS A 87 -12.59 14.81 -5.61
CA HIS A 87 -11.73 14.62 -6.78
C HIS A 87 -10.74 15.78 -6.99
N THR A 88 -11.07 16.98 -6.47
CA THR A 88 -10.19 18.16 -6.49
C THR A 88 -9.26 18.13 -5.28
N GLY A 89 -7.99 17.89 -5.53
CA GLY A 89 -6.94 17.74 -4.53
C GLY A 89 -6.19 19.04 -4.21
N ARG A 90 -4.99 18.87 -3.63
CA ARG A 90 -4.05 19.95 -3.30
C ARG A 90 -3.89 20.93 -4.48
N ALA A 91 -3.99 22.22 -4.18
CA ALA A 91 -3.85 23.33 -5.14
C ALA A 91 -4.76 23.24 -6.38
N GLY A 92 -5.96 22.64 -6.26
CA GLY A 92 -6.90 22.55 -7.38
C GLY A 92 -6.60 21.43 -8.38
N SER A 93 -5.66 20.52 -8.07
CA SER A 93 -5.34 19.38 -8.93
C SER A 93 -6.54 18.45 -9.12
N ASN A 94 -6.65 17.87 -10.32
CA ASN A 94 -7.59 16.79 -10.66
C ASN A 94 -6.82 15.50 -11.01
N PHE A 95 -7.51 14.38 -11.19
CA PHE A 95 -6.86 13.09 -11.48
C PHE A 95 -5.94 13.16 -12.71
N VAL A 96 -6.33 13.89 -13.77
CA VAL A 96 -5.52 14.05 -14.99
C VAL A 96 -4.19 14.74 -14.69
N SER A 97 -4.19 15.82 -13.90
CA SER A 97 -2.96 16.53 -13.53
C SER A 97 -2.11 15.76 -12.51
N ARG A 98 -2.73 15.00 -11.59
CA ARG A 98 -2.02 14.10 -10.67
C ARG A 98 -1.32 12.96 -11.41
N ALA A 99 -2.04 12.24 -12.26
CA ALA A 99 -1.50 11.15 -13.07
C ALA A 99 -0.37 11.63 -14.01
N LYS A 100 -0.55 12.78 -14.68
CA LYS A 100 0.51 13.38 -15.51
C LYS A 100 1.73 13.84 -14.69
N ALA A 101 1.55 14.34 -13.47
CA ALA A 101 2.66 14.68 -12.58
C ALA A 101 3.43 13.44 -12.10
N ALA A 102 2.77 12.28 -11.99
CA ALA A 102 3.41 10.97 -11.78
C ALA A 102 3.99 10.35 -13.09
N GLY A 103 3.87 11.05 -14.22
CA GLY A 103 4.40 10.65 -15.52
C GLY A 103 3.48 9.78 -16.38
N PHE A 104 2.22 9.55 -15.97
CA PHE A 104 1.27 8.76 -16.75
C PHE A 104 0.54 9.63 -17.80
N ALA A 105 0.63 9.26 -19.08
CA ALA A 105 0.22 10.12 -20.18
C ALA A 105 -1.30 10.17 -20.45
N HIS A 106 -2.01 9.05 -20.27
CA HIS A 106 -3.38 8.85 -20.77
C HIS A 106 -4.39 8.39 -19.70
N PRO A 107 -4.53 9.13 -18.57
CA PRO A 107 -5.51 8.80 -17.54
C PRO A 107 -6.94 8.92 -18.10
N SER A 108 -7.82 7.99 -17.74
CA SER A 108 -9.17 7.86 -18.30
C SER A 108 -10.31 8.13 -17.31
N ALA A 109 -10.12 7.83 -16.01
CA ALA A 109 -11.12 8.06 -14.97
C ALA A 109 -10.52 8.01 -13.55
N GLU A 110 -11.29 8.41 -12.54
CA GLU A 110 -10.99 8.27 -11.11
C GLU A 110 -12.24 7.80 -10.34
N ASN A 111 -12.05 6.87 -9.41
CA ASN A 111 -12.99 6.55 -8.33
C ASN A 111 -12.37 6.92 -6.98
N ILE A 112 -13.15 7.50 -6.07
CA ILE A 112 -12.73 7.74 -4.68
C ILE A 112 -13.74 7.13 -3.69
N ALA A 113 -13.27 6.79 -2.50
CA ALA A 113 -14.10 6.36 -1.38
C ALA A 113 -13.39 6.62 -0.04
N TRP A 114 -14.09 6.49 1.08
CA TRP A 114 -13.50 6.49 2.41
C TRP A 114 -14.37 5.71 3.41
N GLY A 115 -13.78 5.30 4.54
CA GLY A 115 -14.52 4.77 5.70
C GLY A 115 -14.91 3.28 5.65
N TYR A 116 -15.02 2.68 4.46
CA TYR A 116 -15.17 1.23 4.28
C TYR A 116 -14.04 0.46 4.98
N ARG A 117 -14.28 -0.79 5.39
CA ARG A 117 -13.38 -1.58 6.23
C ARG A 117 -12.78 -2.80 5.55
N SER A 118 -13.34 -3.24 4.42
CA SER A 118 -12.79 -4.32 3.59
C SER A 118 -12.74 -3.95 2.11
N ALA A 119 -12.11 -4.82 1.30
CA ALA A 119 -12.06 -4.65 -0.15
C ALA A 119 -13.44 -4.88 -0.79
N GLU A 120 -14.17 -5.87 -0.30
CA GLU A 120 -15.53 -6.22 -0.73
C GLU A 120 -16.49 -5.06 -0.51
N GLU A 121 -16.43 -4.40 0.66
CA GLU A 121 -17.27 -3.25 0.97
C GLU A 121 -17.05 -2.07 0.00
N VAL A 122 -15.79 -1.69 -0.25
CA VAL A 122 -15.49 -0.54 -1.12
C VAL A 122 -15.76 -0.84 -2.59
N VAL A 123 -15.46 -2.06 -3.06
CA VAL A 123 -15.78 -2.47 -4.44
C VAL A 123 -17.29 -2.57 -4.63
N THR A 124 -18.04 -3.13 -3.67
CA THR A 124 -19.52 -3.11 -3.69
C THR A 124 -20.06 -1.68 -3.72
N GLY A 125 -19.47 -0.77 -2.92
CA GLY A 125 -19.82 0.65 -2.91
C GLY A 125 -19.59 1.34 -4.26
N TRP A 126 -18.51 1.02 -4.96
CA TRP A 126 -18.27 1.51 -6.33
C TRP A 126 -19.20 0.87 -7.35
N MET A 127 -19.43 -0.45 -7.29
CA MET A 127 -20.27 -1.16 -8.25
C MET A 127 -21.77 -0.86 -8.13
N ASN A 128 -22.21 -0.36 -6.98
CA ASN A 128 -23.54 0.19 -6.74
C ASN A 128 -23.68 1.70 -7.10
N SER A 129 -22.58 2.40 -7.37
CA SER A 129 -22.60 3.78 -7.84
C SER A 129 -22.51 3.81 -9.38
N PRO A 130 -23.52 4.31 -10.12
CA PRO A 130 -23.50 4.28 -11.58
C PRO A 130 -22.26 4.91 -12.23
N GLY A 131 -21.76 6.02 -11.66
CA GLY A 131 -20.55 6.69 -12.14
C GLY A 131 -19.28 5.85 -11.89
N HIS A 132 -19.12 5.32 -10.68
CA HIS A 132 -17.93 4.52 -10.34
C HIS A 132 -17.92 3.16 -11.05
N ARG A 133 -19.10 2.55 -11.20
CA ARG A 133 -19.32 1.33 -11.99
C ARG A 133 -18.95 1.54 -13.46
N ALA A 134 -19.35 2.67 -14.06
CA ALA A 134 -19.02 2.99 -15.45
C ALA A 134 -17.50 3.13 -15.68
N ASN A 135 -16.76 3.62 -14.68
CA ASN A 135 -15.30 3.69 -14.74
C ASN A 135 -14.66 2.29 -14.69
N ILE A 136 -15.09 1.45 -13.74
CA ILE A 136 -14.60 0.06 -13.59
C ILE A 136 -14.90 -0.78 -14.84
N LEU A 137 -16.12 -0.71 -15.35
CA LEU A 137 -16.58 -1.52 -16.49
C LEU A 137 -16.26 -0.93 -17.87
N ASN A 138 -15.44 0.12 -17.94
CA ASN A 138 -14.96 0.64 -19.21
C ASN A 138 -13.90 -0.31 -19.81
N CYS A 139 -14.30 -1.22 -20.71
CA CYS A 139 -13.40 -2.19 -21.35
C CYS A 139 -12.29 -1.52 -22.23
N ARG A 140 -12.38 -0.22 -22.50
CA ARG A 140 -11.30 0.53 -23.17
C ARG A 140 -10.11 0.79 -22.23
N SER A 141 -10.33 0.98 -20.93
CA SER A 141 -9.25 1.12 -19.96
C SER A 141 -8.43 -0.17 -19.87
N LYS A 142 -7.11 -0.03 -19.82
CA LYS A 142 -6.11 -1.13 -19.80
C LYS A 142 -5.28 -1.15 -18.53
N THR A 143 -5.11 0.00 -17.89
CA THR A 143 -4.28 0.15 -16.69
C THR A 143 -5.07 0.74 -15.52
N VAL A 144 -4.62 0.46 -14.30
CA VAL A 144 -5.19 1.00 -13.07
C VAL A 144 -4.12 1.19 -12.00
N GLY A 145 -4.26 2.24 -11.19
CA GLY A 145 -3.55 2.40 -9.93
C GLY A 145 -4.55 2.56 -8.80
N THR A 146 -4.42 1.75 -7.76
CA THR A 146 -5.34 1.72 -6.61
C THR A 146 -4.56 1.97 -5.35
N ALA A 147 -5.00 2.91 -4.49
CA ALA A 147 -4.35 3.19 -3.22
C ALA A 147 -5.35 3.38 -2.07
N ALA A 148 -5.23 2.52 -1.05
CA ALA A 148 -5.79 2.71 0.28
C ALA A 148 -4.75 3.38 1.19
N VAL A 149 -5.15 4.38 1.96
CA VAL A 149 -4.29 5.04 2.98
C VAL A 149 -5.09 5.27 4.25
N TYR A 150 -4.58 4.84 5.40
CA TYR A 150 -5.24 5.10 6.68
C TYR A 150 -4.98 6.55 7.16
N ALA A 151 -6.05 7.28 7.46
CA ALA A 151 -5.99 8.55 8.17
C ALA A 151 -5.66 8.33 9.67
N GLN A 152 -5.30 9.41 10.37
CA GLN A 152 -4.92 9.34 11.81
C GLN A 152 -6.05 8.81 12.71
N ASN A 153 -7.31 8.98 12.31
CA ASN A 153 -8.49 8.42 13.01
C ASN A 153 -8.77 6.94 12.66
N GLY A 154 -7.87 6.28 11.92
CA GLY A 154 -8.01 4.89 11.48
C GLY A 154 -9.06 4.67 10.38
N ALA A 155 -9.64 5.72 9.78
CA ALA A 155 -10.49 5.57 8.59
C ALA A 155 -9.62 5.48 7.33
N PRO A 156 -9.76 4.44 6.49
CA PRO A 156 -9.06 4.38 5.22
C PRO A 156 -9.70 5.31 4.19
N TYR A 157 -8.87 5.90 3.35
CA TYR A 157 -9.24 6.67 2.17
C TYR A 157 -8.73 5.97 0.92
N TYR A 158 -9.55 5.94 -0.12
CA TYR A 158 -9.32 5.18 -1.35
C TYR A 158 -9.33 6.11 -2.55
N THR A 159 -8.39 5.89 -3.45
CA THR A 159 -8.35 6.46 -4.80
C THR A 159 -8.02 5.34 -5.76
N GLN A 160 -8.70 5.31 -6.90
CA GLN A 160 -8.48 4.37 -7.98
C GLN A 160 -8.50 5.13 -9.30
N ASP A 161 -7.32 5.33 -9.88
CA ASP A 161 -7.13 6.01 -11.16
C ASP A 161 -6.98 4.99 -12.29
N PHE A 162 -7.65 5.22 -13.42
CA PHE A 162 -7.63 4.35 -14.60
C PHE A 162 -6.84 4.98 -15.75
N GLY A 163 -6.35 4.15 -16.66
CA GLY A 163 -5.67 4.57 -17.89
C GLY A 163 -6.01 3.73 -19.11
N TYR A 164 -5.85 4.32 -20.30
CA TYR A 164 -5.91 3.62 -21.59
C TYR A 164 -4.61 2.86 -21.89
#